data_AF-A0A9D4ST61-F1
#
_entry.id   AF-A0A9D4ST61-F1
#
_cell.length_a   1.000
_cell.length_b   1.000
_cell.length_c   1.000
_cell.angle_alpha   90.00
_cell.angle_beta   90.00
_cell.angle_gamma   90.00
#
_symmetry.space_group_name_H-M   'P 1'
#
loop_
_entity.id
_entity.type
_entity.pdbx_description
1 polymer ?
#
loop_
_entity_poly.entity_id
_entity_poly.type
_entity_poly.pdbx_seq_one_letter_code
_entity_poly.pdbx_strand_id
1 'polypeptide(L)'
;MSLSHSVENDAPRSAAVVEKAVVPNDVFDRLFDVAKRLALPRNSWAVHCVDKDGVRDIVFSQVLVKHVPKITALHLPKTELTGKDEITTVYCPKTVAVRSDASVTVSLMGVPVQTIEGVPSEVASGADLERLLEAVDALRVCRGGPNKKVYPGAEPESAYLDSQDAWRHFRCPLVLTEPGELCRLCRSLDPTVRLNMERKLRKQRAGFESVRIPSKVVTEDVSLLRRQKYVLQKSNKRLEERIQSTRQELDDLRREIKLVEEETRRQCSGDPCSMD
;
A
#
# COMPACT_ATOMS: atom_id res chain seq x y z
N MET A 1 0.72 -25.16 -24.95
CA MET A 1 -0.40 -25.86 -24.29
C MET A 1 -1.39 -24.81 -23.81
N SER A 2 -2.42 -24.57 -24.63
CA SER A 2 -3.47 -23.58 -24.37
C SER A 2 -4.51 -24.19 -23.45
N LEU A 3 -4.56 -23.73 -22.20
CA LEU A 3 -5.65 -24.06 -21.29
C LEU A 3 -6.80 -23.08 -21.58
N SER A 4 -7.67 -23.50 -22.49
CA SER A 4 -9.00 -22.93 -22.67
C SER A 4 -9.82 -23.24 -21.41
N HIS A 5 -9.88 -22.29 -20.48
CA HIS A 5 -10.86 -22.32 -19.39
C HIS A 5 -12.24 -22.01 -19.98
N SER A 6 -13.02 -23.06 -20.17
CA SER A 6 -14.45 -22.99 -20.42
C SER A 6 -15.09 -22.26 -19.23
N VAL A 7 -15.60 -21.05 -19.48
CA VAL A 7 -16.47 -20.34 -18.52
C VAL A 7 -17.84 -21.01 -18.65
N GLU A 8 -18.13 -21.93 -17.73
CA GLU A 8 -19.48 -22.48 -17.58
C GLU A 8 -20.40 -21.34 -17.13
N ASN A 9 -21.30 -20.94 -18.03
CA ASN A 9 -22.40 -20.03 -17.74
C ASN A 9 -23.41 -20.77 -16.86
N ASP A 10 -23.21 -20.72 -15.55
CA ASP A 10 -24.24 -21.13 -14.59
C ASP A 10 -25.43 -20.19 -14.71
N ALA A 11 -26.53 -20.72 -15.26
CA ALA A 11 -27.81 -20.05 -15.30
C ALA A 11 -28.25 -19.66 -13.87
N PRO A 12 -28.83 -18.46 -13.66
CA PRO A 12 -29.26 -18.04 -12.35
C PRO A 12 -30.33 -18.99 -11.82
N ARG A 13 -29.97 -19.81 -10.83
CA ARG A 13 -30.92 -20.59 -10.04
C ARG A 13 -31.95 -19.63 -9.47
N SER A 14 -33.21 -19.82 -9.88
CA SER A 14 -34.38 -19.12 -9.35
C SER A 14 -34.32 -19.08 -7.83
N ALA A 15 -34.02 -17.90 -7.28
CA ALA A 15 -34.02 -17.68 -5.85
C ALA A 15 -35.46 -17.79 -5.37
N ALA A 16 -35.75 -18.85 -4.60
CA ALA A 16 -37.01 -18.97 -3.90
C ALA A 16 -37.25 -17.68 -3.09
N VAL A 17 -38.35 -17.00 -3.36
CA VAL A 17 -38.79 -15.82 -2.64
C VAL A 17 -39.14 -16.28 -1.23
N VAL A 18 -38.19 -16.13 -0.30
CA VAL A 18 -38.46 -16.32 1.12
C VAL A 18 -39.35 -15.17 1.55
N GLU A 19 -40.64 -15.43 1.75
CA GLU A 19 -41.56 -14.50 2.40
C GLU A 19 -41.01 -14.19 3.79
N LYS A 20 -40.36 -13.02 3.92
CA LYS A 20 -39.88 -12.53 5.21
C LYS A 20 -41.07 -12.30 6.13
N ALA A 21 -41.00 -12.85 7.34
CA ALA A 21 -41.98 -12.61 8.38
C ALA A 21 -42.14 -11.10 8.61
N VAL A 22 -43.38 -10.61 8.57
CA VAL A 22 -43.69 -9.20 8.82
C VAL A 22 -43.45 -8.93 10.30
N VAL A 23 -42.36 -8.22 10.61
CA VAL A 23 -42.11 -7.71 11.96
C VAL A 23 -43.24 -6.74 12.31
N PRO A 24 -43.89 -6.86 13.47
CA PRO A 24 -44.89 -5.90 13.89
C PRO A 24 -44.33 -4.47 13.87
N ASN A 25 -45.02 -3.55 13.19
CA ASN A 25 -44.58 -2.16 12.99
C ASN A 25 -44.26 -1.43 14.31
N ASP A 26 -44.83 -1.88 15.42
CA ASP A 26 -44.64 -1.29 16.75
C ASP A 26 -43.19 -1.41 17.26
N VAL A 27 -42.44 -2.43 16.83
CA VAL A 27 -41.04 -2.64 17.25
C VAL A 27 -40.16 -1.54 16.68
N PHE A 28 -40.25 -1.30 15.36
CA PHE A 28 -39.41 -0.30 14.71
C PHE A 28 -39.77 1.12 15.16
N ASP A 29 -41.04 1.40 15.41
CA ASP A 29 -41.48 2.68 15.99
C ASP A 29 -40.78 2.98 17.32
N ARG A 30 -40.74 1.99 18.21
CA ARG A 30 -40.03 2.11 19.49
C ARG A 30 -38.52 2.32 19.27
N LEU A 31 -37.90 1.55 18.37
CA LEU A 31 -36.47 1.70 18.06
C LEU A 31 -36.15 3.09 17.51
N PHE A 32 -37.00 3.63 16.62
CA PHE A 32 -36.83 4.94 16.01
C PHE A 32 -36.86 6.08 17.04
N ASP A 33 -37.74 5.98 18.05
CA ASP A 33 -37.80 6.98 19.13
C ASP A 33 -36.74 6.79 20.22
N VAL A 34 -36.24 5.57 20.40
CA VAL A 34 -35.11 5.28 21.28
C VAL A 34 -33.81 5.78 20.65
N ALA A 35 -33.59 5.56 19.35
CA ALA A 35 -32.38 5.94 18.64
C ALA A 35 -32.03 7.43 18.75
N LYS A 36 -33.05 8.31 18.76
CA LYS A 36 -32.88 9.77 18.91
C LYS A 36 -32.32 10.18 20.29
N ARG A 37 -32.47 9.33 21.30
CA ARG A 37 -32.12 9.60 22.71
C ARG A 37 -31.03 8.66 23.23
N LEU A 38 -30.52 7.78 22.37
CA LEU A 38 -29.56 6.75 22.75
C LEU A 38 -28.24 7.38 23.19
N ALA A 39 -27.66 6.84 24.27
CA ALA A 39 -26.29 7.16 24.63
C ALA A 39 -25.35 6.43 23.64
N LEU A 40 -24.56 7.20 22.89
CA LEU A 40 -23.65 6.62 21.89
C LEU A 40 -22.32 6.22 22.56
N PRO A 41 -21.66 5.12 22.13
CA PRO A 41 -20.47 4.57 22.81
C PRO A 41 -19.31 5.56 22.99
N ARG A 42 -19.17 6.55 22.10
CA ARG A 42 -18.15 7.61 22.13
C ARG A 42 -18.68 8.91 21.52
N ASN A 43 -17.97 10.02 21.75
CA ASN A 43 -18.28 11.37 21.22
C ASN A 43 -18.14 11.55 19.69
N SER A 44 -18.01 10.46 18.94
CA SER A 44 -17.70 10.47 17.51
C SER A 44 -18.74 9.72 16.69
N TRP A 45 -19.97 9.59 17.19
CA TRP A 45 -21.07 8.96 16.47
C TRP A 45 -22.17 9.98 16.20
N ALA A 46 -22.75 9.92 15.01
CA ALA A 46 -23.93 10.67 14.62
C ALA A 46 -25.07 9.70 14.33
N VAL A 47 -26.29 10.11 14.67
CA VAL A 47 -27.52 9.36 14.36
C VAL A 47 -28.35 10.15 13.35
N HIS A 48 -28.77 9.46 12.29
CA HIS A 48 -29.64 9.99 11.26
C HIS A 48 -30.88 9.11 11.20
N CYS A 49 -32.04 9.68 11.48
CA CYS A 49 -33.33 9.01 11.36
C CYS A 49 -34.00 9.51 10.08
N VAL A 50 -34.22 8.63 9.11
CA VAL A 50 -34.89 8.95 7.85
C VAL A 50 -36.32 8.45 7.93
N ASP A 51 -37.28 9.30 7.60
CA ASP A 51 -38.69 8.95 7.43
C ASP A 51 -39.21 9.70 6.20
N LYS A 52 -39.22 9.00 5.06
CA LYS A 52 -39.61 9.59 3.79
C LYS A 52 -40.25 8.54 2.88
N ASP A 53 -41.40 8.89 2.31
CA ASP A 53 -42.13 8.05 1.34
C ASP A 53 -42.44 6.63 1.87
N GLY A 54 -42.69 6.52 3.20
CA GLY A 54 -42.93 5.24 3.87
C GLY A 54 -41.67 4.40 4.14
N VAL A 55 -40.49 4.86 3.72
CA VAL A 55 -39.21 4.25 4.05
C VAL A 55 -38.68 4.88 5.32
N ARG A 56 -38.46 4.03 6.34
CA ARG A 56 -37.87 4.45 7.60
C ARG A 56 -36.61 3.66 7.93
N ASP A 57 -35.53 4.39 8.13
CA ASP A 57 -34.20 3.85 8.43
C ASP A 57 -33.55 4.64 9.57
N ILE A 58 -32.75 3.95 10.38
CA ILE A 58 -31.90 4.55 11.41
C ILE A 58 -30.46 4.30 11.01
N VAL A 59 -29.67 5.35 10.83
CA VAL A 59 -28.27 5.25 10.42
C VAL A 59 -27.38 5.86 11.49
N PHE A 60 -26.52 5.04 12.08
CA PHE A 60 -25.45 5.47 12.97
C PHE A 60 -24.16 5.55 12.18
N SER A 61 -23.49 6.70 12.17
CA SER A 61 -22.22 6.88 11.50
C SER A 61 -21.16 7.31 12.51
N GLN A 62 -20.06 6.56 12.59
CA GLN A 62 -18.88 7.05 13.28
C GLN A 62 -18.28 8.16 12.43
N VAL A 63 -18.16 9.38 12.97
CA VAL A 63 -17.64 10.57 12.29
C VAL A 63 -16.22 10.82 12.78
N LEU A 64 -15.26 10.78 11.87
CA LEU A 64 -13.89 11.20 12.15
C LEU A 64 -13.55 12.45 11.36
N VAL A 65 -13.05 13.43 12.09
CA VAL A 65 -12.67 14.74 11.56
C VAL A 65 -11.15 14.78 11.45
N LYS A 66 -10.63 14.90 10.23
CA LYS A 66 -9.21 15.06 9.97
C LYS A 66 -8.92 16.49 9.54
N HIS A 67 -8.23 17.19 10.42
CA HIS A 67 -7.65 18.49 10.15
C HIS A 67 -6.39 18.30 9.30
N VAL A 68 -6.37 18.79 8.07
CA VAL A 68 -5.19 18.75 7.21
C VAL A 68 -4.56 20.15 7.15
N PRO A 69 -3.36 20.34 7.73
CA PRO A 69 -2.67 21.61 7.65
C PRO A 69 -2.40 21.99 6.19
N LYS A 70 -2.72 23.23 5.81
CA LYS A 70 -2.51 23.77 4.44
C LYS A 70 -1.06 23.63 3.93
N ILE A 71 -0.08 23.52 4.83
CA ILE A 71 1.36 23.49 4.51
C ILE A 71 1.74 22.26 3.64
N THR A 72 0.97 21.17 3.68
CA THR A 72 1.26 19.98 2.84
C THR A 72 0.64 20.05 1.43
N ALA A 73 -0.11 21.11 1.09
CA ALA A 73 -0.71 21.32 -0.22
C ALA A 73 0.22 22.04 -1.23
N LEU A 74 1.53 21.78 -1.15
CA LEU A 74 2.61 22.42 -1.93
C LEU A 74 2.56 22.23 -3.46
N HIS A 75 1.49 21.64 -4.00
CA HIS A 75 1.32 21.37 -5.43
C HIS A 75 0.10 22.06 -6.05
N LEU A 76 -0.66 22.84 -5.28
CA LEU A 76 -1.72 23.67 -5.85
C LEU A 76 -1.14 25.03 -6.29
N PRO A 77 -1.50 25.53 -7.50
CA PRO A 77 -0.97 26.78 -8.03
C PRO A 77 -1.21 27.93 -7.05
N LYS A 78 -0.16 28.73 -6.83
CA LYS A 78 -0.05 29.80 -5.80
C LYS A 78 -0.99 31.00 -6.00
N THR A 79 -1.86 30.98 -6.99
CA THR A 79 -2.74 32.10 -7.29
C THR A 79 -3.99 32.03 -6.41
N GLU A 80 -4.02 32.88 -5.39
CA GLU A 80 -5.22 33.33 -4.64
C GLU A 80 -5.73 32.49 -3.45
N LEU A 81 -4.84 32.00 -2.59
CA LEU A 81 -5.22 31.50 -1.25
C LEU A 81 -5.08 32.61 -0.19
N THR A 82 -5.92 33.63 -0.28
CA THR A 82 -6.14 34.59 0.80
C THR A 82 -7.09 33.98 1.84
N GLY A 83 -6.59 33.70 3.05
CA GLY A 83 -7.44 33.48 4.23
C GLY A 83 -7.55 32.04 4.74
N LYS A 84 -7.13 31.89 6.00
CA LYS A 84 -7.53 31.00 7.13
C LYS A 84 -8.27 29.64 6.97
N ASP A 85 -8.67 29.17 5.80
CA ASP A 85 -9.53 27.97 5.77
C ASP A 85 -8.72 26.67 5.93
N GLU A 86 -8.77 26.06 7.10
CA GLU A 86 -8.30 24.69 7.32
C GLU A 86 -9.23 23.72 6.58
N ILE A 87 -8.69 22.87 5.71
CA ILE A 87 -9.52 21.88 5.01
C ILE A 87 -9.78 20.74 6.00
N THR A 88 -10.98 20.77 6.57
CA THR A 88 -11.49 19.71 7.44
C THR A 88 -12.11 18.61 6.59
N THR A 89 -11.45 17.45 6.52
CA THR A 89 -12.03 16.27 5.85
C THR A 89 -12.80 15.45 6.87
N VAL A 90 -14.09 15.23 6.62
CA VAL A 90 -14.93 14.35 7.44
C VAL A 90 -15.06 13.02 6.72
N TYR A 91 -14.85 11.92 7.43
CA TYR A 91 -15.06 10.58 6.89
C TYR A 91 -15.69 9.65 7.91
N CYS A 92 -16.43 8.64 7.41
CA CYS A 92 -17.16 7.70 8.24
C CYS A 92 -16.58 6.29 8.11
N PRO A 93 -15.68 5.85 9.01
CA PRO A 93 -15.06 4.53 8.91
C PRO A 93 -16.03 3.38 9.24
N LYS A 94 -17.08 3.66 10.00
CA LYS A 94 -18.09 2.68 10.43
C LYS A 94 -19.47 3.29 10.29
N THR A 95 -20.38 2.54 9.68
CA THR A 95 -21.79 2.91 9.56
C THR A 95 -22.63 1.70 9.90
N VAL A 96 -23.67 1.89 10.70
CA VAL A 96 -24.67 0.89 11.05
C VAL A 96 -26.02 1.41 10.58
N ALA A 97 -26.64 0.71 9.65
CA ALA A 97 -27.99 1.02 9.18
C ALA A 97 -28.96 -0.04 9.72
N VAL A 98 -30.00 0.41 10.42
CA VAL A 98 -31.12 -0.42 10.87
C VAL A 98 -32.32 -0.06 10.01
N ARG A 99 -32.82 -1.04 9.27
CA ARG A 99 -33.98 -0.87 8.38
C ARG A 99 -35.30 -1.06 9.13
N SER A 100 -36.40 -0.66 8.50
CA SER A 100 -37.77 -0.86 9.00
C SER A 100 -38.12 -2.30 9.38
N ASP A 101 -37.51 -3.30 8.73
CA ASP A 101 -37.65 -4.73 9.10
C ASP A 101 -36.74 -5.16 10.26
N ALA A 102 -36.16 -4.20 10.98
CA ALA A 102 -35.18 -4.37 12.05
C ALA A 102 -33.87 -5.07 11.65
N SER A 103 -33.64 -5.28 10.34
CA SER A 103 -32.38 -5.83 9.85
C SER A 103 -31.25 -4.81 9.95
N VAL A 104 -30.06 -5.30 10.29
CA VAL A 104 -28.85 -4.51 10.49
C VAL A 104 -27.91 -4.70 9.30
N THR A 105 -27.46 -3.59 8.71
CA THR A 105 -26.36 -3.58 7.75
C THR A 105 -25.20 -2.79 8.34
N VAL A 106 -24.05 -3.43 8.51
CA VAL A 106 -22.81 -2.76 8.91
C VAL A 106 -21.96 -2.50 7.68
N SER A 107 -21.52 -1.26 7.50
CA SER A 107 -20.57 -0.87 6.46
C SER A 107 -19.29 -0.37 7.11
N LEU A 108 -18.16 -0.88 6.65
CA LEU A 108 -16.83 -0.46 7.09
C LEU A 108 -16.12 0.18 5.91
N MET A 109 -15.63 1.40 6.08
CA MET A 109 -14.97 2.17 5.01
C MET A 109 -15.84 2.31 3.73
N GLY A 110 -17.16 2.39 3.90
CA GLY A 110 -18.12 2.43 2.79
C GLY A 110 -18.40 1.09 2.10
N VAL A 111 -17.83 -0.01 2.58
CA VAL A 111 -18.07 -1.36 2.07
C VAL A 111 -19.01 -2.12 3.01
N PRO A 112 -20.17 -2.63 2.54
CA PRO A 112 -21.05 -3.44 3.37
C PRO A 112 -20.38 -4.77 3.74
N VAL A 113 -20.50 -5.17 5.00
CA VAL A 113 -19.95 -6.42 5.54
C VAL A 113 -21.11 -7.34 5.91
N GLN A 114 -21.13 -8.55 5.36
CA GLN A 114 -22.28 -9.45 5.48
C GLN A 114 -22.45 -10.03 6.90
N THR A 115 -21.36 -10.47 7.51
CA THR A 115 -21.37 -11.09 8.84
C THR A 115 -20.11 -10.71 9.59
N ILE A 116 -20.28 -10.23 10.82
CA ILE A 116 -19.18 -9.91 11.73
C ILE A 116 -19.43 -10.70 13.01
N GLU A 117 -18.43 -11.47 13.43
CA GLU A 117 -18.52 -12.27 14.66
C GLU A 117 -18.79 -11.36 15.87
N GLY A 118 -19.80 -11.71 16.67
CA GLY A 118 -20.22 -10.94 17.85
C GLY A 118 -21.08 -9.70 17.56
N VAL A 119 -21.44 -9.43 16.30
CA VAL A 119 -22.34 -8.33 15.92
C VAL A 119 -23.70 -8.90 15.51
N PRO A 120 -24.80 -8.52 16.18
CA PRO A 120 -26.13 -9.02 15.83
C PRO A 120 -26.58 -8.50 14.45
N SER A 121 -27.26 -9.35 13.68
CA SER A 121 -27.80 -9.01 12.35
C SER A 121 -29.20 -8.37 12.42
N GLU A 122 -29.84 -8.40 13.58
CA GLU A 122 -31.19 -7.87 13.83
C GLU A 122 -31.23 -7.25 15.23
N VAL A 123 -32.15 -6.32 15.46
CA VAL A 123 -32.33 -5.63 16.75
C VAL A 123 -33.81 -5.57 17.12
N ALA A 124 -34.17 -5.92 18.35
CA ALA A 124 -35.57 -5.91 18.79
C ALA A 124 -35.86 -4.84 19.86
N SER A 125 -34.82 -4.32 20.49
CA SER A 125 -34.93 -3.39 21.62
C SER A 125 -33.83 -2.32 21.61
N GLY A 126 -34.04 -1.27 22.41
CA GLY A 126 -33.01 -0.25 22.65
C GLY A 126 -31.71 -0.84 23.19
N ALA A 127 -31.81 -1.80 24.11
CA ALA A 127 -30.64 -2.49 24.67
C ALA A 127 -29.87 -3.32 23.62
N ASP A 128 -30.56 -3.89 22.63
CA ASP A 128 -29.88 -4.54 21.49
C ASP A 128 -29.11 -3.54 20.66
N LEU A 129 -29.69 -2.34 20.47
CA LEU A 129 -29.07 -1.27 19.69
C LEU A 129 -27.81 -0.73 20.38
N GLU A 130 -27.83 -0.56 21.70
CA GLU A 130 -26.64 -0.18 22.48
C GLU A 130 -25.54 -1.24 22.35
N ARG A 131 -25.86 -2.52 22.59
CA ARG A 131 -24.92 -3.64 22.44
C ARG A 131 -24.34 -3.73 21.03
N LEU A 132 -25.19 -3.54 20.01
CA LEU A 132 -24.77 -3.52 18.61
C LEU A 132 -23.75 -2.41 18.36
N LEU A 133 -24.03 -1.18 18.80
CA LEU A 133 -23.14 -0.05 18.59
C LEU A 133 -21.84 -0.20 19.37
N GLU A 134 -21.87 -0.72 20.60
CA GLU A 134 -20.67 -1.05 21.38
C GLU A 134 -19.82 -2.10 20.67
N ALA A 135 -20.43 -3.17 20.17
CA ALA A 135 -19.74 -4.23 19.42
C ALA A 135 -19.08 -3.66 18.16
N VAL A 136 -19.81 -2.85 17.38
CA VAL A 136 -19.27 -2.21 16.17
C VAL A 136 -18.18 -1.20 16.50
N ASP A 137 -18.32 -0.40 17.56
CA ASP A 137 -17.31 0.55 18.02
C ASP A 137 -16.00 -0.16 18.44
N ALA A 138 -16.11 -1.33 19.08
CA ALA A 138 -14.97 -2.15 19.48
C ALA A 138 -14.25 -2.84 18.31
N LEU A 139 -14.85 -2.94 17.12
CA LEU A 139 -14.21 -3.57 15.96
C LEU A 139 -12.91 -2.89 15.59
N ARG A 140 -11.87 -3.70 15.39
CA ARG A 140 -10.56 -3.25 14.90
C ARG A 140 -10.59 -3.24 13.38
N VAL A 141 -10.73 -2.07 12.80
CA VAL A 141 -10.75 -1.92 11.34
C VAL A 141 -9.33 -1.70 10.82
N CYS A 142 -8.93 -2.49 9.83
CA CYS A 142 -7.66 -2.34 9.14
C CYS A 142 -7.55 -0.94 8.52
N ARG A 143 -6.51 -0.18 8.86
CA ARG A 143 -6.32 1.20 8.39
C ARG A 143 -5.86 1.33 6.93
N GLY A 144 -5.55 0.21 6.27
CA GLY A 144 -4.94 0.24 4.94
C GLY A 144 -3.43 0.53 5.01
N GLY A 145 -2.72 0.27 3.92
CA GLY A 145 -1.30 0.57 3.77
C GLY A 145 -1.01 2.08 3.67
N PRO A 146 0.11 2.47 3.04
CA PRO A 146 0.52 3.88 2.99
C PRO A 146 -0.52 4.75 2.28
N ASN A 147 -0.57 6.03 2.65
CA ASN A 147 -1.43 6.99 1.99
C ASN A 147 -0.87 7.36 0.60
N LYS A 148 -1.76 7.60 -0.37
CA LYS A 148 -1.41 8.05 -1.73
C LYS A 148 -0.47 9.25 -1.75
N LYS A 149 -0.62 10.17 -0.78
CA LYS A 149 0.21 11.37 -0.64
C LYS A 149 1.69 11.06 -0.39
N VAL A 150 2.01 9.91 0.22
CA VAL A 150 3.39 9.47 0.48
C VAL A 150 4.07 9.01 -0.81
N TYR A 151 3.32 8.35 -1.69
CA TYR A 151 3.84 7.79 -2.94
C TYR A 151 2.99 8.27 -4.14
N PRO A 152 3.05 9.58 -4.48
CA PRO A 152 2.26 10.13 -5.57
C PRO A 152 2.67 9.48 -6.89
N GLY A 153 1.70 8.84 -7.56
CA GLY A 153 1.92 8.17 -8.85
C GLY A 153 2.28 6.69 -8.77
N ALA A 154 2.33 6.09 -7.58
CA ALA A 154 2.36 4.64 -7.46
C ALA A 154 1.01 4.03 -7.89
N GLU A 155 1.04 2.93 -8.62
CA GLU A 155 -0.13 2.21 -9.14
C GLU A 155 0.09 0.70 -8.93
N PRO A 156 0.04 0.21 -7.68
CA PRO A 156 0.18 -1.22 -7.39
C PRO A 156 -0.98 -2.02 -7.99
N GLU A 157 -0.69 -3.05 -8.78
CA GLU A 157 -1.71 -3.96 -9.35
C GLU A 157 -2.43 -4.82 -8.29
N SER A 158 -1.92 -4.87 -7.06
CA SER A 158 -2.45 -5.68 -5.96
C SER A 158 -3.27 -4.89 -4.94
N ALA A 159 -3.49 -3.59 -5.16
CA ALA A 159 -4.19 -2.73 -4.22
C ALA A 159 -5.04 -1.65 -4.92
N TYR A 160 -6.00 -1.12 -4.17
CA TYR A 160 -6.87 0.00 -4.54
C TYR A 160 -6.76 1.12 -3.50
N LEU A 161 -7.24 2.32 -3.85
CA LEU A 161 -7.34 3.43 -2.90
C LEU A 161 -8.71 3.39 -2.22
N ASP A 162 -8.73 3.43 -0.89
CA ASP A 162 -9.98 3.58 -0.15
C ASP A 162 -10.38 5.06 -0.01
N SER A 163 -11.50 5.30 0.68
CA SER A 163 -12.06 6.64 0.91
C SER A 163 -11.15 7.57 1.73
N GLN A 164 -10.07 7.05 2.34
CA GLN A 164 -9.07 7.83 3.06
C GLN A 164 -7.80 8.07 2.24
N ASP A 165 -7.81 7.75 0.95
CA ASP A 165 -6.62 7.71 0.08
C ASP A 165 -5.55 6.73 0.61
N ALA A 166 -5.91 5.72 1.41
CA ALA A 166 -4.98 4.69 1.85
C ALA A 166 -4.97 3.52 0.85
N TRP A 167 -3.77 3.02 0.52
CA TRP A 167 -3.64 1.85 -0.35
C TRP A 167 -4.07 0.58 0.38
N ARG A 168 -5.09 -0.11 -0.11
CA ARG A 168 -5.64 -1.33 0.50
C ARG A 168 -5.57 -2.48 -0.48
N HIS A 169 -5.11 -3.65 -0.04
CA HIS A 169 -5.10 -4.81 -0.93
C HIS A 169 -6.52 -5.31 -1.21
N PHE A 170 -6.77 -5.87 -2.40
CA PHE A 170 -8.11 -6.27 -2.85
C PHE A 170 -8.83 -7.31 -1.98
N ARG A 171 -8.09 -8.07 -1.18
CA ARG A 171 -8.62 -9.13 -0.30
C ARG A 171 -8.58 -8.75 1.18
N CYS A 172 -8.66 -7.46 1.49
CA CYS A 172 -8.54 -6.98 2.87
C CYS A 172 -9.73 -7.46 3.70
N PRO A 173 -9.52 -8.13 4.86
CA PRO A 173 -10.63 -8.60 5.68
C PRO A 173 -11.44 -7.47 6.34
N LEU A 174 -10.99 -6.21 6.24
CA LEU A 174 -11.50 -5.00 6.90
C LEU A 174 -11.52 -5.08 8.43
N VAL A 175 -12.13 -6.10 9.02
CA VAL A 175 -12.08 -6.42 10.45
C VAL A 175 -10.84 -7.28 10.74
N LEU A 176 -10.09 -6.91 11.77
CA LEU A 176 -8.90 -7.62 12.21
C LEU A 176 -9.25 -8.55 13.38
N THR A 177 -8.91 -9.83 13.22
CA THR A 177 -8.98 -10.84 14.28
C THR A 177 -7.76 -10.78 15.21
N GLU A 178 -6.59 -10.45 14.66
CA GLU A 178 -5.33 -10.32 15.39
C GLU A 178 -5.11 -8.90 15.93
N PRO A 179 -4.35 -8.73 17.04
CA PRO A 179 -3.93 -7.41 17.50
C PRO A 179 -3.07 -6.68 16.47
N GLY A 180 -3.40 -5.42 16.23
CA GLY A 180 -2.69 -4.53 15.30
C GLY A 180 -3.64 -3.56 14.61
N GLU A 181 -3.06 -2.64 13.84
CA GLU A 181 -3.83 -1.67 13.04
C GLU A 181 -4.00 -2.08 11.58
N LEU A 182 -3.20 -3.05 11.13
CA LEU A 182 -3.07 -3.46 9.73
C LEU A 182 -3.07 -4.98 9.62
N CYS A 183 -3.79 -5.51 8.63
CA CYS A 183 -3.62 -6.90 8.24
C CYS A 183 -2.23 -7.12 7.62
N ARG A 184 -1.79 -8.39 7.59
CA ARG A 184 -0.46 -8.78 7.08
C ARG A 184 -0.18 -8.26 5.67
N LEU A 185 -1.17 -8.30 4.78
CA LEU A 185 -1.01 -7.89 3.38
C LEU A 185 -0.98 -6.37 3.22
N CYS A 186 -1.85 -5.60 3.90
CA CYS A 186 -1.76 -4.13 3.92
C CYS A 186 -0.40 -3.65 4.46
N ARG A 187 0.14 -4.32 5.48
CA ARG A 187 1.47 -4.03 6.02
C ARG A 187 2.58 -4.20 4.97
N SER A 188 2.46 -5.18 4.07
CA SER A 188 3.42 -5.41 3.00
C SER A 188 3.30 -4.45 1.81
N LEU A 189 2.28 -3.59 1.78
CA LEU A 189 2.10 -2.64 0.69
C LEU A 189 3.13 -1.51 0.73
N ASP A 190 3.60 -1.07 1.90
CA ASP A 190 4.58 0.02 1.97
C ASP A 190 5.86 -0.23 1.14
N PRO A 191 6.61 -1.34 1.34
CA PRO A 191 7.77 -1.63 0.50
C PRO A 191 7.38 -1.88 -0.97
N THR A 192 6.20 -2.44 -1.24
CA THR A 192 5.72 -2.73 -2.60
C THR A 192 5.44 -1.44 -3.39
N VAL A 193 4.71 -0.51 -2.78
CA VAL A 193 4.32 0.78 -3.35
C VAL A 193 5.56 1.65 -3.56
N ARG A 194 6.48 1.68 -2.58
CA ARG A 194 7.77 2.36 -2.68
C ARG A 194 8.60 1.85 -3.87
N LEU A 195 8.77 0.53 -3.99
CA LEU A 195 9.53 -0.06 -5.10
C LEU A 195 8.89 0.21 -6.46
N ASN A 196 7.57 0.20 -6.56
CA ASN A 196 6.86 0.54 -7.80
C ASN A 196 7.10 2.00 -8.20
N MET A 197 7.02 2.93 -7.25
CA MET A 197 7.33 4.34 -7.47
C MET A 197 8.78 4.54 -7.92
N GLU A 198 9.75 3.92 -7.22
CA GLU A 198 11.17 4.01 -7.60
C GLU A 198 11.42 3.48 -9.02
N ARG A 199 10.78 2.36 -9.39
CA ARG A 199 10.88 1.82 -10.75
C ARG A 199 10.30 2.78 -11.77
N LYS A 200 9.15 3.42 -11.49
CA LYS A 200 8.53 4.41 -12.38
C LYS A 200 9.45 5.62 -12.58
N LEU A 201 10.02 6.16 -11.50
CA LEU A 201 10.99 7.26 -11.55
C LEU A 201 12.28 6.89 -12.32
N ARG A 202 12.81 5.67 -12.12
CA ARG A 202 13.98 5.19 -12.88
C ARG A 202 13.69 5.09 -14.38
N LYS A 203 12.50 4.59 -14.77
CA LYS A 203 12.07 4.54 -16.18
C LYS A 203 11.98 5.94 -16.78
N GLN A 204 11.39 6.90 -16.07
CA GLN A 204 11.30 8.29 -16.51
C GLN A 204 12.70 8.92 -16.71
N ARG A 205 13.63 8.69 -15.77
CA ARG A 205 15.00 9.22 -15.87
C ARG A 205 15.81 8.58 -16.99
N ALA A 206 15.58 7.30 -17.28
CA ALA A 206 16.32 6.60 -18.32
C ALA A 206 15.91 7.04 -19.74
N GLY A 207 14.76 7.70 -19.92
CA GLY A 207 14.24 8.07 -21.25
C GLY A 207 13.88 6.87 -22.13
N PHE A 208 13.96 5.65 -21.60
CA PHE A 208 13.65 4.41 -22.32
C PHE A 208 12.30 3.87 -21.86
N GLU A 209 11.40 3.63 -22.82
CA GLU A 209 10.29 2.71 -22.63
C GLU A 209 10.88 1.34 -22.27
N SER A 210 10.67 0.90 -21.03
CA SER A 210 11.13 -0.42 -20.63
C SER A 210 10.40 -1.47 -21.47
N VAL A 211 11.13 -2.16 -22.35
CA VAL A 211 10.60 -3.32 -23.08
C VAL A 211 10.11 -4.33 -22.03
N ARG A 212 8.78 -4.57 -21.99
CA ARG A 212 8.20 -5.61 -21.13
C ARG A 212 8.65 -6.95 -21.68
N ILE A 213 9.61 -7.57 -21.00
CA ILE A 213 10.02 -8.94 -21.29
C ILE A 213 8.90 -9.88 -20.80
N PRO A 214 8.26 -10.67 -21.66
CA PRO A 214 7.16 -11.55 -21.27
C PRO A 214 7.61 -12.58 -20.22
N SER A 215 6.89 -12.64 -19.09
CA SER A 215 7.22 -13.49 -17.94
C SER A 215 7.32 -15.00 -18.25
N LYS A 216 6.71 -15.46 -19.35
CA LYS A 216 6.64 -16.89 -19.69
C LYS A 216 7.81 -17.41 -20.51
N VAL A 217 8.62 -16.52 -21.10
CA VAL A 217 9.70 -16.91 -22.02
C VAL A 217 11.07 -16.91 -21.34
N VAL A 218 11.19 -16.40 -20.10
CA VAL A 218 12.47 -15.80 -19.67
C VAL A 218 12.93 -16.21 -18.26
N THR A 219 12.81 -17.48 -17.88
CA THR A 219 13.46 -17.98 -16.64
C THR A 219 14.81 -18.63 -16.92
N GLU A 220 14.91 -19.52 -17.90
CA GLU A 220 16.17 -20.20 -18.23
C GLU A 220 17.17 -19.27 -18.89
N ASP A 221 16.77 -18.53 -19.93
CA ASP A 221 17.68 -17.61 -20.65
C ASP A 221 18.19 -16.48 -19.75
N VAL A 222 17.34 -15.92 -18.88
CA VAL A 222 17.81 -14.91 -17.91
C VAL A 222 18.72 -15.53 -16.86
N SER A 223 18.49 -16.77 -16.47
CA SER A 223 19.40 -17.46 -15.55
C SER A 223 20.75 -17.75 -16.22
N LEU A 224 20.76 -18.13 -17.49
CA LEU A 224 21.95 -18.31 -18.31
C LEU A 224 22.71 -16.99 -18.46
N LEU A 225 22.04 -15.91 -18.84
CA LEU A 225 22.63 -14.57 -18.96
C LEU A 225 23.20 -14.07 -17.63
N ARG A 226 22.52 -14.33 -16.51
CA ARG A 226 23.04 -14.00 -15.17
C ARG A 226 24.32 -14.78 -14.85
N ARG A 227 24.37 -16.08 -15.17
CA ARG A 227 25.58 -16.90 -15.00
C ARG A 227 26.72 -16.41 -15.89
N GLN A 228 26.45 -16.14 -17.17
CA GLN A 228 27.44 -15.62 -18.11
C GLN A 228 27.99 -14.27 -17.65
N LYS A 229 27.12 -13.35 -17.22
CA LYS A 229 27.53 -12.06 -16.66
C LYS A 229 28.45 -12.24 -15.46
N TYR A 230 28.12 -13.14 -14.53
CA TYR A 230 28.95 -13.41 -13.36
C TYR A 230 30.33 -13.97 -13.75
N VAL A 231 30.38 -14.92 -14.70
CA VAL A 231 31.64 -15.48 -15.22
C VAL A 231 32.50 -14.39 -15.86
N LEU A 232 31.90 -13.54 -16.69
CA LEU A 232 32.59 -12.40 -17.32
C LEU A 232 33.12 -11.41 -16.28
N GLN A 233 32.31 -11.05 -15.28
CA GLN A 233 32.75 -10.16 -14.19
C GLN A 233 33.95 -10.74 -13.42
N LYS A 234 33.91 -12.04 -13.11
CA LYS A 234 35.02 -12.73 -12.45
C LYS A 234 36.28 -12.77 -13.33
N SER A 235 36.11 -12.98 -14.64
CA SER A 235 37.21 -12.96 -15.61
C SER A 235 37.84 -11.57 -15.72
N ASN A 236 37.02 -10.52 -15.85
CA ASN A 236 37.49 -9.14 -15.93
C ASN A 236 38.28 -8.75 -14.68
N LYS A 237 37.76 -9.08 -13.49
CA LYS A 237 38.48 -8.82 -12.23
C LYS A 237 39.88 -9.46 -12.21
N ARG A 238 39.99 -10.72 -12.66
CA ARG A 238 41.30 -11.41 -12.76
C ARG A 238 42.23 -10.76 -13.77
N LEU A 239 41.70 -10.28 -14.90
CA LEU A 239 42.49 -9.57 -15.90
C LEU A 239 42.97 -8.21 -15.37
N GLU A 240 42.12 -7.49 -14.63
CA GLU A 240 42.50 -6.23 -13.96
C GLU A 240 43.64 -6.47 -12.95
N GLU A 241 43.53 -7.51 -12.11
CA GLU A 241 44.58 -7.91 -11.17
C GLU A 241 45.91 -8.24 -11.90
N ARG A 242 45.85 -8.97 -13.03
CA ARG A 242 47.03 -9.26 -13.85
C ARG A 242 47.65 -8.01 -14.45
N ILE A 243 46.83 -7.11 -15.01
CA ILE A 243 47.29 -5.83 -15.56
C ILE A 243 48.01 -5.04 -14.47
N GLN A 244 47.48 -5.02 -13.25
CA GLN A 244 48.10 -4.34 -12.12
C GLN A 244 49.46 -4.96 -11.74
N SER A 245 49.56 -6.30 -11.68
CA SER A 245 50.83 -7.01 -11.41
C SER A 245 51.89 -6.68 -12.45
N THR A 246 51.54 -6.79 -13.74
CA THR A 246 52.48 -6.50 -14.83
C THR A 246 52.92 -5.04 -14.85
N ARG A 247 52.04 -4.10 -14.49
CA ARG A 247 52.42 -2.68 -14.32
C ARG A 247 53.42 -2.49 -13.19
N GLN A 248 53.21 -3.16 -12.06
CA GLN A 248 54.13 -3.11 -10.92
C GLN A 248 55.51 -3.66 -11.30
N GLU A 249 55.56 -4.82 -11.95
CA GLU A 249 56.80 -5.44 -12.44
C GLU A 249 57.56 -4.52 -13.41
N LEU A 250 56.84 -3.86 -14.34
CA LEU A 250 57.44 -2.89 -15.26
C LEU A 250 58.05 -1.69 -14.51
N ASP A 251 57.38 -1.19 -13.48
CA ASP A 251 57.89 -0.08 -12.69
C ASP A 251 59.09 -0.50 -11.83
N ASP A 252 59.11 -1.74 -11.32
CA ASP A 252 60.26 -2.32 -10.62
C ASP A 252 61.48 -2.41 -11.53
N LEU A 253 61.33 -2.98 -12.73
CA LEU A 253 62.40 -3.08 -13.73
C LEU A 253 62.91 -1.70 -14.17
N ARG A 254 62.03 -0.71 -14.34
CA ARG A 254 62.43 0.66 -14.65
C ARG A 254 63.28 1.28 -13.54
N ARG A 255 62.96 1.00 -12.28
CA ARG A 255 63.76 1.44 -11.13
C ARG A 255 65.13 0.77 -11.12
N GLU A 256 65.19 -0.54 -11.38
CA GLU A 256 66.46 -1.28 -11.47
C GLU A 256 67.36 -0.75 -12.59
N ILE A 257 66.81 -0.55 -13.80
CA ILE A 257 67.55 0.03 -14.92
C ILE A 257 68.15 1.38 -14.54
N LYS A 258 67.36 2.25 -13.90
CA LYS A 258 67.83 3.57 -13.46
C LYS A 258 68.97 3.48 -12.44
N LEU A 259 68.88 2.55 -11.48
CA LEU A 259 69.96 2.32 -10.50
C LEU A 259 71.25 1.86 -11.19
N VAL A 260 71.15 0.94 -12.15
CA VAL A 260 72.29 0.46 -12.94
C VAL A 260 72.90 1.60 -13.77
N GLU A 261 72.07 2.43 -14.39
CA GLU A 261 72.53 3.61 -15.15
C GLU A 261 73.27 4.62 -14.26
N GLU A 262 72.75 4.89 -13.05
CA GLU A 262 73.39 5.78 -12.09
C GLU A 262 74.73 5.22 -11.57
N GLU A 263 74.79 3.92 -11.28
CA GLU A 263 76.01 3.25 -10.83
C GLU A 263 77.08 3.22 -11.93
N THR A 264 76.67 2.87 -13.16
CA THR A 264 77.55 2.90 -14.34
C THR A 264 78.12 4.31 -14.54
N ARG A 265 77.29 5.35 -14.39
CA ARG A 265 77.73 6.75 -14.49
C ARG A 265 78.76 7.10 -13.43
N ARG A 266 78.58 6.66 -12.18
CA ARG A 266 79.56 6.88 -11.09
C ARG A 266 80.91 6.24 -11.41
N GLN A 267 80.90 4.99 -11.86
CA GLN A 267 82.12 4.25 -12.23
C GLN A 267 82.87 4.95 -13.37
N CYS A 268 82.17 5.43 -14.40
CA CYS A 268 82.80 6.17 -15.51
C CYS A 268 83.30 7.57 -15.11
N SER A 269 82.75 8.20 -14.07
CA SER A 269 83.19 9.52 -13.60
C SER A 269 84.38 9.50 -12.63
N GLY A 270 84.82 8.31 -12.18
CA GLY A 270 85.74 8.14 -11.06
C GLY A 270 87.24 8.09 -11.38
N ASP A 271 87.67 8.25 -12.63
CA ASP A 271 89.10 8.18 -12.97
C ASP A 271 89.49 9.29 -13.96
N PRO A 272 89.62 10.55 -13.53
CA PRO A 272 90.48 11.47 -14.26
C PRO A 272 91.88 10.91 -14.08
N CYS A 273 92.40 10.22 -15.09
CA CYS A 273 93.80 9.82 -15.16
C CYS A 273 94.67 10.94 -14.59
N SER A 274 95.17 10.72 -13.37
CA SER A 274 96.29 11.43 -12.77
C SER A 274 97.50 11.04 -13.61
N MET A 275 97.64 11.72 -14.75
CA MET A 275 98.85 11.74 -15.55
C MET A 275 99.77 12.81 -14.95
N ASP A 276 100.44 12.45 -13.85
CA ASP A 276 101.67 13.13 -13.39
C ASP A 276 102.83 12.13 -13.43
#